data_AF-A0A399XWM7-F1
#
_entry.id   AF-A0A399XWM7-F1
#
_cell.length_a   1.000
_cell.length_b   1.000
_cell.length_c   1.000
_cell.angle_alpha   90.00
_cell.angle_beta   90.00
_cell.angle_gamma   90.00
#
_symmetry.space_group_name_H-M   'P 1'
#
loop_
_entity.id
_entity.type
_entity.pdbx_description
1 polymer ?
#
loop_
_entity_poly.entity_id
_entity_poly.type
_entity_poly.pdbx_seq_one_letter_code
_entity_poly.pdbx_strand_id
1 'polypeptide(L)'
;PVATLAAGPSRLVFAVPDEVAAVPLTVDGLLDWDALRPRLAPGALPPGSTSGPEPAEPGDDETALEFPYRLLLSPVGPARWVHASAPVTLGGRTELWHTRLVPGDPGGDPAPGDARHTWAPVPLRALHARPEPDRMTTSMTLQDLKDLVTLTAGFVRAPRRPPGVRPRDWLRRLLEQRRASRVPVPLEGERVVLTALGASVRLRGSFDPPPPPPWPAMPEVEAPSLARYVHMAGLGRDQRVEVVRRGYVDTGHRAVILRVTHRQYEAVQVGTRQGRYGTVGVFGTQGYLRQYYRVIITQPVLDHAALSELYPHDGREMPLRTVEIITLSSPKLDLPVDPGRVAARLEHQLGGLVSSREIQERVQSRLEAALNSPFWLRAAEQDVPFDMVGTDWLGRRVAFSRPLMFVPESAAKDGTGVIAAFGQGPESRRRAALSGQLVALADRTEAPAPEATSSPVESLAFALDLPGAGAQVPGYAPSWVSRMSSASVRLEPLDRLAGGGQAHEVVLTADYLAHGLDPGQNPTGGFARLAGAAAS
;
A
#
# COMPACT_ATOMS: atom_id res chain seq x y z
N PRO A 1 0.36 6.09 -31.67
CA PRO A 1 -1.06 5.71 -31.45
C PRO A 1 -1.13 4.38 -30.69
N VAL A 2 -1.72 4.39 -29.50
CA VAL A 2 -2.07 3.14 -28.81
C VAL A 2 -3.10 2.42 -29.69
N ALA A 3 -2.96 1.11 -29.87
CA ALA A 3 -3.95 0.31 -30.58
C ALA A 3 -5.33 0.51 -29.92
N THR A 4 -6.40 0.47 -30.71
CA THR A 4 -7.78 0.65 -30.20
C THR A 4 -8.12 -0.29 -29.03
N LEU A 5 -7.44 -1.44 -28.95
CA LEU A 5 -7.53 -2.42 -27.87
C LEU A 5 -6.12 -2.74 -27.36
N ALA A 6 -5.92 -2.67 -26.03
CA ALA A 6 -4.69 -3.05 -25.36
C ALA A 6 -4.72 -4.51 -24.89
N ALA A 7 -5.85 -4.93 -24.31
CA ALA A 7 -6.08 -6.28 -23.81
C ALA A 7 -6.28 -7.29 -24.95
N GLY A 8 -5.84 -8.52 -24.70
CA GLY A 8 -6.22 -9.68 -25.49
C GLY A 8 -7.70 -10.05 -25.32
N PRO A 9 -8.17 -11.07 -26.06
CA PRO A 9 -9.56 -11.50 -26.00
C PRO A 9 -9.89 -12.12 -24.65
N SER A 10 -11.04 -11.74 -24.10
CA SER A 10 -11.69 -12.53 -23.03
C SER A 10 -12.46 -13.69 -23.67
N ARG A 11 -12.46 -14.84 -23.00
CA ARG A 11 -13.10 -16.08 -23.44
C ARG A 11 -14.03 -16.60 -22.35
N LEU A 12 -15.27 -16.90 -22.74
CA LEU A 12 -16.22 -17.66 -21.91
C LEU A 12 -16.31 -19.06 -22.51
N VAL A 13 -16.10 -20.09 -21.69
CA VAL A 13 -16.16 -21.48 -22.15
C VAL A 13 -17.22 -22.22 -21.37
N PHE A 14 -18.02 -23.00 -22.09
CA PHE A 14 -19.08 -23.81 -21.51
C PHE A 14 -18.97 -25.25 -22.02
N ALA A 15 -19.22 -26.21 -21.13
CA ALA A 15 -19.46 -27.59 -21.49
C ALA A 15 -20.93 -27.74 -21.90
N VAL A 16 -21.15 -28.45 -23.01
CA VAL A 16 -22.48 -28.91 -23.42
C VAL A 16 -22.79 -30.16 -22.57
N PRO A 17 -23.82 -30.14 -21.71
CA PRO A 17 -24.20 -31.30 -20.93
C PRO A 17 -24.68 -32.46 -21.82
N ASP A 18 -24.54 -33.70 -21.34
CA ASP A 18 -24.98 -34.90 -22.08
C ASP A 18 -26.49 -34.89 -22.36
N GLU A 19 -27.27 -34.14 -21.56
CA GLU A 19 -28.70 -33.96 -21.73
C GLU A 19 -29.06 -33.03 -22.91
N VAL A 20 -28.12 -32.22 -23.40
CA VAL A 20 -28.32 -31.28 -24.52
C VAL A 20 -27.97 -31.98 -25.83
N ALA A 21 -28.99 -32.54 -26.50
CA ALA A 21 -28.81 -33.30 -27.74
C ALA A 21 -28.32 -32.47 -28.93
N ALA A 22 -28.66 -31.18 -28.98
CA ALA A 22 -28.21 -30.24 -30.02
C ALA A 22 -28.31 -28.79 -29.53
N VAL A 23 -27.40 -27.93 -30.00
CA VAL A 23 -27.50 -26.47 -29.86
C VAL A 23 -28.00 -25.90 -31.20
N PRO A 24 -29.24 -25.39 -31.28
CA PRO A 24 -29.77 -24.83 -32.52
C PRO A 24 -28.91 -23.67 -33.01
N LEU A 25 -28.57 -23.67 -34.30
CA LEU A 25 -27.82 -22.57 -34.94
C LEU A 25 -28.73 -21.35 -35.19
N THR A 26 -29.23 -20.77 -34.10
CA THR A 26 -30.11 -19.60 -34.04
C THR A 26 -29.60 -18.65 -32.96
N VAL A 27 -29.99 -17.37 -32.98
CA VAL A 27 -29.56 -16.42 -31.94
C VAL A 27 -29.99 -16.90 -30.55
N ASP A 28 -31.25 -17.31 -30.38
CA ASP A 28 -31.76 -17.82 -29.10
C ASP A 28 -30.99 -19.08 -28.65
N GLY A 29 -30.77 -20.04 -29.55
CA GLY A 29 -30.02 -21.26 -29.22
C GLY A 29 -28.54 -21.02 -28.88
N LEU A 30 -27.88 -20.04 -29.51
CA LEU A 30 -26.48 -19.68 -29.22
C LEU A 30 -26.33 -18.81 -27.96
N LEU A 31 -27.41 -18.15 -27.52
CA LEU A 31 -27.47 -17.28 -26.34
C LEU A 31 -28.13 -17.96 -25.12
N ASP A 32 -28.65 -19.19 -25.26
CA ASP A 32 -29.16 -19.98 -24.14
C ASP A 32 -28.02 -20.58 -23.30
N TRP A 33 -27.29 -19.72 -22.59
CA TRP A 33 -26.16 -20.13 -21.75
C TRP A 33 -26.59 -20.77 -20.44
N ASP A 34 -27.86 -20.62 -20.03
CA ASP A 34 -28.41 -21.26 -18.84
C ASP A 34 -28.53 -22.79 -19.01
N ALA A 35 -28.67 -23.26 -20.25
CA ALA A 35 -28.60 -24.68 -20.59
C ALA A 35 -27.18 -25.27 -20.56
N LEU A 36 -26.13 -24.44 -20.40
CA LEU A 36 -24.73 -24.85 -20.49
C LEU A 36 -24.02 -24.77 -19.12
N ARG A 37 -22.94 -25.55 -18.95
CA ARG A 37 -22.16 -25.53 -17.71
C ARG A 37 -20.86 -24.75 -17.89
N PRO A 38 -20.59 -23.67 -17.14
CA PRO A 38 -19.34 -22.91 -17.31
C PRO A 38 -18.13 -23.78 -16.97
N ARG A 39 -17.12 -23.74 -17.83
CA ARG A 39 -15.80 -24.34 -17.62
C ARG A 39 -14.87 -23.29 -17.04
N LEU A 40 -14.60 -23.39 -15.74
CA LEU A 40 -13.73 -22.47 -15.02
C LEU A 40 -12.34 -23.09 -14.85
N ALA A 41 -11.31 -22.24 -14.77
CA ALA A 41 -9.95 -22.68 -14.57
C ALA A 41 -9.75 -23.36 -13.18
N PRO A 42 -8.83 -24.34 -13.04
CA PRO A 42 -8.59 -25.09 -11.81
C PRO A 42 -8.32 -24.24 -10.56
N GLY A 43 -7.73 -23.05 -10.74
CA GLY A 43 -7.45 -22.09 -9.66
C GLY A 43 -8.67 -21.28 -9.21
N ALA A 44 -9.82 -21.37 -9.88
CA ALA A 44 -11.05 -20.64 -9.59
C ALA A 44 -11.83 -21.21 -8.38
N LEU A 45 -11.13 -21.49 -7.29
CA LEU A 45 -11.66 -22.18 -6.11
C LEU A 45 -12.57 -21.25 -5.26
N PRO A 46 -13.59 -21.79 -4.55
CA PRO A 46 -14.46 -21.01 -3.67
C PRO A 46 -13.71 -20.14 -2.64
N PRO A 47 -14.30 -19.02 -2.17
CA PRO A 47 -13.73 -18.25 -1.05
C PRO A 47 -13.49 -19.16 0.17
N GLY A 48 -12.42 -18.89 0.93
CA GLY A 48 -12.03 -19.72 2.08
C GLY A 48 -11.18 -20.96 1.74
N SER A 49 -10.98 -21.27 0.45
CA SER A 49 -10.10 -22.36 0.03
C SER A 49 -8.65 -22.11 0.46
N THR A 50 -8.07 -23.04 1.22
CA THR A 50 -6.70 -22.90 1.77
C THR A 50 -5.64 -23.66 0.97
N SER A 51 -6.05 -24.53 0.04
CA SER A 51 -5.16 -25.35 -0.78
C SER A 51 -5.71 -25.48 -2.20
N GLY A 52 -4.83 -25.45 -3.19
CA GLY A 52 -5.19 -25.46 -4.60
C GLY A 52 -3.96 -25.63 -5.49
N PRO A 53 -4.15 -25.60 -6.82
CA PRO A 53 -3.04 -25.57 -7.77
C PRO A 53 -2.25 -24.27 -7.64
N GLU A 54 -1.00 -24.27 -8.11
CA GLU A 54 -0.24 -23.03 -8.30
C GLU A 54 -0.94 -22.15 -9.35
N PRO A 55 -0.91 -20.81 -9.22
CA PRO A 55 -1.47 -19.92 -10.22
C PRO A 55 -0.85 -20.17 -11.60
N ALA A 56 -1.70 -20.36 -12.61
CA ALA A 56 -1.30 -20.64 -13.97
C ALA A 56 -2.23 -19.92 -14.95
N GLU A 57 -1.75 -19.72 -16.18
CA GLU A 57 -2.60 -19.24 -17.27
C GLU A 57 -3.73 -20.25 -17.53
N PRO A 58 -5.00 -19.82 -17.59
CA PRO A 58 -6.11 -20.68 -17.96
C PRO A 58 -5.91 -21.35 -19.33
N GLY A 59 -6.25 -22.64 -19.41
CA GLY A 59 -6.22 -23.40 -20.65
C GLY A 59 -7.23 -22.91 -21.68
N ASP A 60 -7.07 -23.30 -22.94
CA ASP A 60 -7.93 -22.84 -24.04
C ASP A 60 -9.40 -23.31 -23.93
N ASP A 61 -9.66 -24.38 -23.19
CA ASP A 61 -10.98 -24.90 -22.84
C ASP A 61 -11.53 -24.35 -21.51
N GLU A 62 -10.91 -23.31 -20.98
CA GLU A 62 -11.27 -22.67 -19.72
C GLU A 62 -11.65 -21.20 -19.92
N THR A 63 -12.62 -20.74 -19.12
CA THR A 63 -13.05 -19.34 -19.05
C THR A 63 -11.91 -18.46 -18.54
N ALA A 64 -11.62 -17.38 -19.26
CA ALA A 64 -10.58 -16.42 -18.92
C ALA A 64 -11.03 -15.00 -19.31
N LEU A 65 -11.12 -14.12 -18.32
CA LEU A 65 -11.45 -12.71 -18.52
C LEU A 65 -10.15 -11.90 -18.44
N GLU A 66 -9.72 -11.28 -19.55
CA GLU A 66 -8.58 -10.36 -19.49
C GLU A 66 -9.06 -8.99 -19.04
N PHE A 67 -8.99 -8.74 -17.74
CA PHE A 67 -9.25 -7.43 -17.17
C PHE A 67 -8.57 -7.28 -15.79
N PRO A 68 -7.86 -6.17 -15.53
CA PRO A 68 -7.38 -5.19 -16.50
C PRO A 68 -6.41 -5.81 -17.53
N TYR A 69 -5.89 -4.98 -18.45
CA TYR A 69 -4.86 -5.39 -19.41
C TYR A 69 -3.79 -6.26 -18.74
N ARG A 70 -3.52 -7.44 -19.33
CA ARG A 70 -2.57 -8.47 -18.87
C ARG A 70 -2.97 -9.29 -17.63
N LEU A 71 -4.11 -9.01 -16.99
CA LEU A 71 -4.58 -9.81 -15.85
C LEU A 71 -5.68 -10.76 -16.30
N LEU A 72 -5.46 -12.06 -16.17
CA LEU A 72 -6.46 -13.08 -16.45
C LEU A 72 -7.22 -13.43 -15.18
N LEU A 73 -8.52 -13.14 -15.19
CA LEU A 73 -9.46 -13.44 -14.12
C LEU A 73 -10.34 -14.63 -14.48
N SER A 74 -10.78 -15.38 -13.47
CA SER A 74 -11.88 -16.33 -13.58
C SER A 74 -12.93 -16.05 -12.51
N PRO A 75 -14.24 -16.12 -12.84
CA PRO A 75 -15.31 -16.20 -11.85
C PRO A 75 -15.10 -17.34 -10.86
N VAL A 76 -15.62 -17.20 -9.65
CA VAL A 76 -15.58 -18.21 -8.59
C VAL A 76 -17.00 -18.59 -8.18
N GLY A 77 -17.21 -19.89 -7.90
CA GLY A 77 -18.46 -20.39 -7.34
C GLY A 77 -19.62 -20.40 -8.34
N PRO A 78 -20.87 -20.58 -7.87
CA PRO A 78 -22.04 -20.51 -8.73
C PRO A 78 -22.23 -19.06 -9.17
N ALA A 79 -21.87 -18.77 -10.42
CA ALA A 79 -22.13 -17.51 -11.10
C ALA A 79 -22.66 -17.84 -12.50
N ARG A 80 -23.58 -17.01 -13.00
CA ARG A 80 -24.18 -17.17 -14.32
C ARG A 80 -24.06 -15.89 -15.13
N TRP A 81 -24.13 -16.03 -16.44
CA TRP A 81 -24.02 -14.93 -17.40
C TRP A 81 -25.39 -14.61 -17.97
N VAL A 82 -25.94 -13.45 -17.62
CA VAL A 82 -27.28 -13.03 -18.03
C VAL A 82 -27.20 -11.97 -19.12
N HIS A 83 -28.02 -12.13 -20.15
CA HIS A 83 -28.08 -11.24 -21.30
C HIS A 83 -29.47 -11.28 -21.95
N ALA A 84 -29.76 -10.28 -22.79
CA ALA A 84 -30.98 -10.27 -23.58
C ALA A 84 -30.76 -11.04 -24.89
N SER A 85 -31.70 -11.92 -25.25
CA SER A 85 -31.72 -12.58 -26.56
C SER A 85 -32.41 -11.74 -27.64
N ALA A 86 -33.30 -10.83 -27.22
CA ALA A 86 -33.95 -9.85 -28.09
C ALA A 86 -33.25 -8.47 -28.05
N PRO A 87 -33.28 -7.70 -29.15
CA PRO A 87 -32.73 -6.34 -29.16
C PRO A 87 -33.38 -5.44 -28.10
N VAL A 88 -32.56 -4.70 -27.36
CA VAL A 88 -33.04 -3.75 -26.34
C VAL A 88 -32.84 -2.32 -26.84
N THR A 89 -33.93 -1.55 -26.94
CA THR A 89 -33.90 -0.12 -27.31
C THR A 89 -34.13 0.77 -26.10
N LEU A 90 -33.20 1.68 -25.83
CA LEU A 90 -33.30 2.68 -24.77
C LEU A 90 -32.86 4.05 -25.30
N GLY A 91 -33.68 5.08 -25.10
CA GLY A 91 -33.34 6.46 -25.50
C GLY A 91 -33.07 6.62 -27.01
N GLY A 92 -33.79 5.87 -27.85
CA GLY A 92 -33.61 5.89 -29.32
C GLY A 92 -32.36 5.17 -29.83
N ARG A 93 -31.64 4.46 -28.96
CA ARG A 93 -30.48 3.61 -29.32
C ARG A 93 -30.80 2.17 -29.03
N THR A 94 -30.50 1.29 -29.97
CA THR A 94 -30.60 -0.16 -29.78
C THR A 94 -29.23 -0.72 -29.48
N GLU A 95 -29.08 -1.44 -28.37
CA GLU A 95 -27.82 -2.10 -28.05
C GLU A 95 -27.56 -3.26 -29.03
N LEU A 96 -26.29 -3.48 -29.35
CA LEU A 96 -25.91 -4.63 -30.17
C LEU A 96 -25.98 -5.93 -29.36
N TRP A 97 -25.26 -5.96 -28.23
CA TRP A 97 -25.21 -7.09 -27.32
C TRP A 97 -24.41 -6.72 -26.06
N HIS A 98 -24.80 -7.28 -24.91
CA HIS A 98 -23.97 -7.32 -23.71
C HIS A 98 -24.32 -8.55 -22.87
N THR A 99 -23.40 -8.99 -22.01
CA THR A 99 -23.67 -10.01 -20.99
C THR A 99 -23.14 -9.58 -19.63
N ARG A 100 -23.80 -10.02 -18.56
CA ARG A 100 -23.52 -9.62 -17.18
C ARG A 100 -23.27 -10.84 -16.32
N LEU A 101 -22.18 -10.83 -15.56
CA LEU A 101 -21.94 -11.86 -14.56
C LEU A 101 -22.77 -11.54 -13.31
N VAL A 102 -23.60 -12.49 -12.89
CA VAL A 102 -24.42 -12.40 -11.67
C VAL A 102 -24.20 -13.64 -10.81
N PRO A 103 -24.42 -13.57 -9.49
CA PRO A 103 -24.40 -14.75 -8.64
C PRO A 103 -25.45 -15.80 -9.07
N GLY A 104 -25.17 -17.09 -8.85
CA GLY A 104 -26.04 -18.23 -9.22
C GLY A 104 -27.25 -18.49 -8.31
N ASP A 105 -27.74 -17.46 -7.62
CA ASP A 105 -28.95 -17.34 -6.76
C ASP A 105 -29.02 -17.96 -5.34
N PRO A 106 -29.82 -17.32 -4.45
CA PRO A 106 -30.77 -18.04 -3.59
C PRO A 106 -32.25 -17.94 -4.03
N GLY A 107 -32.63 -17.18 -5.07
CA GLY A 107 -34.04 -17.09 -5.44
C GLY A 107 -34.39 -16.41 -6.77
N GLY A 108 -34.35 -17.19 -7.86
CA GLY A 108 -35.10 -16.95 -9.10
C GLY A 108 -34.63 -15.79 -10.00
N ASP A 109 -34.88 -15.91 -11.30
CA ASP A 109 -34.59 -14.83 -12.25
C ASP A 109 -35.34 -13.55 -11.86
N PRO A 110 -34.64 -12.41 -11.74
CA PRO A 110 -35.29 -11.15 -11.43
C PRO A 110 -36.20 -10.73 -12.57
N ALA A 111 -37.42 -10.30 -12.24
CA ALA A 111 -38.32 -9.68 -13.20
C ALA A 111 -37.63 -8.48 -13.88
N PRO A 112 -37.96 -8.18 -15.16
CA PRO A 112 -37.45 -6.99 -15.84
C PRO A 112 -37.71 -5.73 -14.99
N GLY A 113 -36.64 -5.14 -14.46
CA GLY A 113 -36.71 -3.94 -13.60
C GLY A 113 -36.36 -4.14 -12.12
N ASP A 114 -36.08 -5.36 -11.64
CA ASP A 114 -35.64 -5.54 -10.24
C ASP A 114 -34.14 -5.25 -10.06
N ALA A 115 -33.84 -4.05 -9.55
CA ALA A 115 -32.48 -3.59 -9.30
C ALA A 115 -31.81 -4.25 -8.07
N ARG A 116 -32.55 -5.04 -7.27
CA ARG A 116 -32.06 -5.57 -5.98
C ARG A 116 -31.15 -6.79 -6.10
N HIS A 117 -31.30 -7.61 -7.16
CA HIS A 117 -30.47 -8.79 -7.43
C HIS A 117 -29.27 -8.51 -8.35
N THR A 118 -29.19 -7.33 -8.95
CA THR A 118 -28.22 -7.04 -10.02
C THR A 118 -26.88 -6.46 -9.53
N TRP A 119 -26.73 -6.21 -8.23
CA TRP A 119 -25.60 -5.44 -7.67
C TRP A 119 -24.76 -6.22 -6.65
N ALA A 120 -25.12 -7.48 -6.35
CA ALA A 120 -24.32 -8.32 -5.48
C ALA A 120 -22.97 -8.64 -6.14
N PRO A 121 -21.83 -8.44 -5.44
CA PRO A 121 -20.52 -8.68 -6.02
C PRO A 121 -20.31 -10.17 -6.30
N VAL A 122 -19.70 -10.47 -7.44
CA VAL A 122 -19.29 -11.84 -7.80
C VAL A 122 -17.81 -12.02 -7.48
N PRO A 123 -17.41 -13.06 -6.74
CA PRO A 123 -16.01 -13.31 -6.47
C PRO A 123 -15.26 -13.70 -7.76
N LEU A 124 -14.10 -13.10 -7.98
CA LEU A 124 -13.19 -13.32 -9.10
C LEU A 124 -11.79 -13.61 -8.57
N ARG A 125 -11.05 -14.55 -9.16
CA ARG A 125 -9.62 -14.74 -8.84
C ARG A 125 -8.76 -14.31 -10.01
N ALA A 126 -7.66 -13.61 -9.72
CA ALA A 126 -6.61 -13.37 -10.68
C ALA A 126 -5.71 -14.60 -10.74
N LEU A 127 -5.71 -15.27 -11.87
CA LEU A 127 -5.03 -16.55 -12.04
C LEU A 127 -3.66 -16.39 -12.67
N HIS A 128 -3.51 -15.37 -13.52
CA HIS A 128 -2.27 -15.13 -14.23
C HIS A 128 -2.08 -13.66 -14.59
N ALA A 129 -0.83 -13.22 -14.57
CA ALA A 129 -0.41 -11.90 -15.01
C ALA A 129 0.58 -12.07 -16.17
N ARG A 130 0.20 -11.63 -17.37
CA ARG A 130 1.04 -11.79 -18.57
C ARG A 130 2.33 -10.99 -18.42
N PRO A 131 3.51 -11.61 -18.55
CA PRO A 131 4.79 -10.94 -18.34
C PRO A 131 5.21 -10.04 -19.52
N GLU A 132 4.36 -9.88 -20.54
CA GLU A 132 4.64 -9.03 -21.71
C GLU A 132 5.03 -7.60 -21.31
N PRO A 133 6.05 -6.98 -21.92
CA PRO A 133 6.42 -5.60 -21.62
C PRO A 133 5.27 -4.65 -21.96
N ASP A 134 5.05 -3.65 -21.10
CA ASP A 134 3.99 -2.67 -21.32
C ASP A 134 4.19 -1.95 -22.66
N ARG A 135 3.13 -1.92 -23.47
CA ARG A 135 3.12 -1.22 -24.76
C ARG A 135 2.77 0.26 -24.62
N MET A 136 2.41 0.69 -23.41
CA MET A 136 2.00 2.04 -23.03
C MET A 136 2.13 2.23 -21.52
N THR A 137 2.13 3.47 -21.03
CA THR A 137 1.95 3.73 -19.60
C THR A 137 0.55 3.31 -19.15
N THR A 138 0.47 2.40 -18.18
CA THR A 138 -0.78 1.82 -17.65
C THR A 138 -1.03 2.27 -16.21
N SER A 139 -2.26 2.10 -15.72
CA SER A 139 -2.60 2.40 -14.32
C SER A 139 -2.02 1.41 -13.30
N MET A 140 -1.46 0.29 -13.77
CA MET A 140 -0.98 -0.83 -12.96
C MET A 140 0.37 -1.34 -13.46
N THR A 141 1.30 -1.56 -12.55
CA THR A 141 2.60 -2.15 -12.88
C THR A 141 2.48 -3.67 -12.95
N LEU A 142 3.43 -4.35 -13.60
CA LEU A 142 3.49 -5.80 -13.58
C LEU A 142 3.57 -6.36 -12.15
N GLN A 143 4.24 -5.66 -11.23
CA GLN A 143 4.29 -6.07 -9.84
C GLN A 143 2.90 -6.02 -9.18
N ASP A 144 2.09 -5.00 -9.46
CA ASP A 144 0.72 -4.94 -8.94
C ASP A 144 -0.12 -6.12 -9.45
N LEU A 145 0.04 -6.52 -10.71
CA LEU A 145 -0.66 -7.67 -11.29
C LEU A 145 -0.21 -8.99 -10.66
N LYS A 146 1.10 -9.19 -10.47
CA LYS A 146 1.66 -10.38 -9.80
C LYS A 146 1.17 -10.48 -8.36
N ASP A 147 1.15 -9.35 -7.64
CA ASP A 147 0.65 -9.31 -6.28
C ASP A 147 -0.83 -9.71 -6.21
N LEU A 148 -1.67 -9.24 -7.14
CA LEU A 148 -3.06 -9.71 -7.24
C LEU A 148 -3.16 -11.21 -7.48
N VAL A 149 -2.31 -11.79 -8.34
CA VAL A 149 -2.29 -13.24 -8.57
C VAL A 149 -1.90 -13.98 -7.29
N THR A 150 -0.84 -13.57 -6.61
CA THR A 150 -0.41 -14.17 -5.35
C THR A 150 -1.48 -14.06 -4.26
N LEU A 151 -2.10 -12.88 -4.11
CA LEU A 151 -3.05 -12.61 -3.04
C LEU A 151 -4.42 -13.25 -3.27
N THR A 152 -4.81 -13.46 -4.54
CA THR A 152 -6.14 -13.97 -4.90
C THR A 152 -6.12 -15.43 -5.35
N ALA A 153 -4.99 -15.99 -5.77
CA ALA A 153 -4.90 -17.38 -6.23
C ALA A 153 -3.64 -18.13 -5.75
N GLY A 154 -2.76 -17.49 -4.97
CA GLY A 154 -1.53 -18.09 -4.45
C GLY A 154 -1.78 -19.10 -3.33
N PHE A 155 -2.44 -20.21 -3.64
CA PHE A 155 -2.72 -21.27 -2.67
C PHE A 155 -1.43 -21.96 -2.21
N VAL A 156 -1.38 -22.34 -0.94
CA VAL A 156 -0.30 -23.18 -0.44
C VAL A 156 -0.47 -24.58 -1.03
N ARG A 157 0.50 -24.99 -1.84
CA ARG A 157 0.59 -26.36 -2.35
C ARG A 157 0.70 -27.30 -1.16
N ALA A 158 -0.09 -28.38 -1.13
CA ALA A 158 0.05 -29.40 -0.11
C ALA A 158 1.48 -29.99 -0.20
N PRO A 159 2.35 -29.79 0.81
CA PRO A 159 3.71 -30.26 0.72
C PRO A 159 3.72 -31.80 0.74
N ARG A 160 4.67 -32.41 0.03
CA ARG A 160 4.89 -33.86 0.09
C ARG A 160 5.71 -34.19 1.33
N ARG A 161 5.32 -35.25 2.06
CA ARG A 161 6.08 -35.73 3.22
C ARG A 161 7.50 -36.11 2.81
N PRO A 162 8.57 -35.53 3.39
CA PRO A 162 9.93 -35.94 3.11
C PRO A 162 10.17 -37.40 3.52
N PRO A 163 11.00 -38.15 2.77
CA PRO A 163 11.45 -39.47 3.19
C PRO A 163 12.09 -39.42 4.59
N GLY A 164 11.80 -40.39 5.45
CA GLY A 164 12.39 -40.48 6.80
C GLY A 164 11.67 -39.68 7.91
N VAL A 165 10.70 -38.82 7.59
CA VAL A 165 9.92 -38.08 8.61
C VAL A 165 8.74 -38.92 9.10
N ARG A 166 8.63 -39.09 10.43
CA ARG A 166 7.52 -39.83 11.04
C ARG A 166 6.18 -39.14 10.73
N PRO A 167 5.08 -39.90 10.50
CA PRO A 167 3.79 -39.33 10.16
C PRO A 167 3.27 -38.28 11.16
N ARG A 168 3.52 -38.48 12.46
CA ARG A 168 3.09 -37.53 13.51
C ARG A 168 3.85 -36.21 13.46
N ASP A 169 5.16 -36.25 13.30
CA ASP A 169 6.00 -35.04 13.21
C ASP A 169 5.69 -34.27 11.92
N TRP A 170 5.42 -35.00 10.83
CA TRP A 170 4.95 -34.42 9.59
C TRP A 170 3.58 -33.76 9.72
N LEU A 171 2.62 -34.45 10.32
CA LEU A 171 1.27 -33.93 10.54
C LEU A 171 1.29 -32.68 11.43
N ARG A 172 2.12 -32.69 12.48
CA ARG A 172 2.35 -31.51 13.34
C ARG A 172 2.86 -30.33 12.51
N ARG A 173 3.96 -30.49 11.76
CA ARG A 173 4.51 -29.43 10.89
C ARG A 173 3.51 -28.93 9.86
N LEU A 174 2.69 -29.83 9.28
CA LEU A 174 1.67 -29.48 8.31
C LEU A 174 0.53 -28.64 8.94
N LEU A 175 0.07 -29.02 10.14
CA LEU A 175 -0.95 -28.28 10.88
C LEU A 175 -0.43 -26.90 11.33
N GLU A 176 0.83 -26.84 11.76
CA GLU A 176 1.55 -25.62 12.13
C GLU A 176 1.70 -24.68 10.93
N GLN A 177 2.13 -25.19 9.78
CA GLN A 177 2.22 -24.42 8.52
C GLN A 177 0.86 -23.96 8.03
N ARG A 178 -0.18 -24.81 8.07
CA ARG A 178 -1.55 -24.43 7.68
C ARG A 178 -2.11 -23.31 8.55
N ARG A 179 -1.81 -23.29 9.85
CA ARG A 179 -2.23 -22.20 10.75
C ARG A 179 -1.53 -20.88 10.44
N ALA A 180 -0.30 -20.93 9.92
CA ALA A 180 0.46 -19.76 9.49
C ALA A 180 0.17 -19.36 8.03
N SER A 181 -0.55 -20.20 7.26
CA SER A 181 -0.76 -20.00 5.83
C SER A 181 -1.86 -18.99 5.55
N ARG A 182 -1.56 -18.00 4.72
CA ARG A 182 -2.54 -17.04 4.21
C ARG A 182 -3.61 -17.76 3.38
N VAL A 183 -4.88 -17.42 3.61
CA VAL A 183 -5.99 -17.82 2.73
C VAL A 183 -6.10 -16.81 1.59
N PRO A 184 -5.94 -17.21 0.30
CA PRO A 184 -6.10 -16.28 -0.81
C PRO A 184 -7.53 -15.75 -0.89
N VAL A 185 -7.67 -14.43 -0.96
CA VAL A 185 -8.96 -13.72 -0.93
C VAL A 185 -9.33 -13.32 -2.37
N PRO A 186 -10.50 -13.72 -2.89
CA PRO A 186 -10.91 -13.31 -4.23
C PRO A 186 -11.20 -11.81 -4.29
N LEU A 187 -11.15 -11.24 -5.50
CA LEU A 187 -11.65 -9.91 -5.80
C LEU A 187 -13.17 -9.92 -5.83
N GLU A 188 -13.77 -8.82 -5.39
CA GLU A 188 -15.20 -8.54 -5.55
C GLU A 188 -15.42 -7.83 -6.88
N GLY A 189 -16.14 -8.48 -7.79
CA GLY A 189 -16.59 -7.92 -9.06
C GLY A 189 -18.00 -7.38 -8.98
N GLU A 190 -18.16 -6.06 -8.97
CA GLU A 190 -19.44 -5.39 -9.11
C GLU A 190 -19.67 -4.97 -10.56
N ARG A 191 -20.89 -5.21 -11.06
CA ARG A 191 -21.31 -4.82 -12.42
C ARG A 191 -20.34 -5.31 -13.49
N VAL A 192 -19.95 -6.58 -13.46
CA VAL A 192 -19.07 -7.17 -14.48
C VAL A 192 -19.90 -7.35 -15.76
N VAL A 193 -19.75 -6.41 -16.69
CA VAL A 193 -20.45 -6.41 -17.99
C VAL A 193 -19.43 -6.56 -19.11
N LEU A 194 -19.67 -7.51 -20.02
CA LEU A 194 -18.86 -7.68 -21.22
C LEU A 194 -19.64 -7.22 -22.46
N THR A 195 -18.94 -6.52 -23.34
CA THR A 195 -19.43 -6.07 -24.64
C THR A 195 -18.33 -6.29 -25.68
N ALA A 196 -18.67 -6.20 -26.97
CA ALA A 196 -17.67 -6.21 -28.04
C ALA A 196 -16.64 -5.05 -27.95
N LEU A 197 -16.97 -3.97 -27.23
CA LEU A 197 -16.07 -2.82 -27.03
C LEU A 197 -15.19 -2.94 -25.78
N GLY A 198 -15.41 -3.97 -24.95
CA GLY A 198 -14.66 -4.20 -23.72
C GLY A 198 -15.54 -4.28 -22.46
N ALA A 199 -14.88 -4.51 -21.33
CA ALA A 199 -15.54 -4.72 -20.05
C ALA A 199 -15.91 -3.40 -19.35
N SER A 200 -17.10 -3.33 -18.77
CA SER A 200 -17.42 -2.35 -17.74
C SER A 200 -17.47 -3.09 -16.41
N VAL A 201 -16.71 -2.65 -15.42
CA VAL A 201 -16.57 -3.39 -14.16
C VAL A 201 -16.04 -2.49 -13.05
N ARG A 202 -16.44 -2.81 -11.82
CA ARG A 202 -15.80 -2.32 -10.61
C ARG A 202 -15.24 -3.50 -9.83
N LEU A 203 -13.91 -3.63 -9.81
CA LEU A 203 -13.20 -4.60 -9.00
C LEU A 203 -12.77 -3.99 -7.67
N ARG A 204 -12.81 -4.79 -6.61
CA ARG A 204 -12.26 -4.45 -5.30
C ARG A 204 -11.51 -5.65 -4.70
N GLY A 205 -10.38 -5.38 -4.05
CA GLY A 205 -9.66 -6.37 -3.25
C GLY A 205 -9.21 -5.73 -1.95
N SER A 206 -9.32 -6.45 -0.84
CA SER A 206 -8.83 -6.06 0.48
C SER A 206 -8.03 -7.20 1.07
N PHE A 207 -6.84 -6.89 1.54
CA PHE A 207 -5.81 -7.87 1.83
C PHE A 207 -5.14 -7.53 3.16
N ASP A 208 -5.55 -8.26 4.20
CA ASP A 208 -4.93 -8.14 5.52
C ASP A 208 -3.46 -8.60 5.47
N PRO A 209 -2.59 -8.04 6.34
CA PRO A 209 -1.26 -8.59 6.52
C PRO A 209 -1.34 -10.03 7.05
N PRO A 210 -0.38 -10.90 6.70
CA PRO A 210 -0.33 -12.23 7.28
C PRO A 210 -0.20 -12.12 8.81
N PRO A 211 -0.79 -13.04 9.58
CA PRO A 211 -0.49 -13.11 11.01
C PRO A 211 1.01 -13.40 11.20
N PRO A 212 1.63 -12.90 12.29
CA PRO A 212 3.02 -13.20 12.58
C PRO A 212 3.20 -14.73 12.68
N PRO A 213 4.39 -15.25 12.30
CA PRO A 213 4.64 -16.67 12.39
C PRO A 213 4.48 -17.12 13.86
N PRO A 214 3.80 -18.26 14.10
CA PRO A 214 3.60 -18.78 15.46
C PRO A 214 4.91 -19.12 16.20
N TRP A 215 6.06 -19.22 15.51
CA TRP A 215 7.38 -19.35 16.12
C TRP A 215 8.39 -18.40 15.46
N PRO A 216 9.23 -17.68 16.23
CA PRO A 216 10.22 -16.73 15.72
C PRO A 216 11.24 -17.32 14.73
N ALA A 217 11.49 -18.64 14.80
CA ALA A 217 12.47 -19.32 13.97
C ALA A 217 11.95 -19.77 12.59
N MET A 218 10.66 -19.56 12.28
CA MET A 218 10.15 -19.86 10.94
C MET A 218 10.41 -18.69 9.99
N PRO A 219 10.84 -18.96 8.75
CA PRO A 219 10.92 -17.92 7.74
C PRO A 219 9.53 -17.32 7.53
N GLU A 220 9.44 -16.01 7.69
CA GLU A 220 8.22 -15.27 7.41
C GLU A 220 7.85 -15.48 5.93
N VAL A 221 6.58 -15.82 5.66
CA VAL A 221 6.10 -15.89 4.28
C VAL A 221 6.08 -14.46 3.77
N GLU A 222 6.97 -14.14 2.83
CA GLU A 222 7.01 -12.82 2.20
C GLU A 222 5.69 -12.58 1.48
N ALA A 223 4.83 -11.76 2.09
CA ALA A 223 3.53 -11.42 1.57
C ALA A 223 3.61 -10.10 0.80
N PRO A 224 2.97 -10.00 -0.37
CA PRO A 224 2.90 -8.75 -1.11
C PRO A 224 2.34 -7.60 -0.27
N SER A 225 2.96 -6.42 -0.35
CA SER A 225 2.58 -5.22 0.42
C SER A 225 1.24 -4.60 0.01
N LEU A 226 0.62 -5.09 -1.06
CA LEU A 226 -0.69 -4.65 -1.52
C LEU A 226 -1.74 -4.93 -0.43
N ALA A 227 -2.33 -3.87 0.11
CA ALA A 227 -3.39 -3.92 1.13
C ALA A 227 -4.77 -3.76 0.52
N ARG A 228 -4.91 -2.93 -0.51
CA ARG A 228 -6.19 -2.67 -1.16
C ARG A 228 -6.02 -2.35 -2.63
N TYR A 229 -6.99 -2.80 -3.40
CA TYR A 229 -7.10 -2.58 -4.83
C TYR A 229 -8.53 -2.14 -5.18
N VAL A 230 -8.66 -1.12 -6.02
CA VAL A 230 -9.94 -0.74 -6.65
C VAL A 230 -9.69 -0.45 -8.12
N HIS A 231 -10.51 -1.00 -9.01
CA HIS A 231 -10.47 -0.67 -10.43
C HIS A 231 -11.87 -0.46 -10.97
N MET A 232 -12.16 0.76 -11.42
CA MET A 232 -13.37 1.13 -12.13
C MET A 232 -13.03 1.40 -13.60
N ALA A 233 -13.66 0.64 -14.49
CA ALA A 233 -13.56 0.84 -15.94
C ALA A 233 -14.93 0.82 -16.60
N GLY A 234 -15.04 1.51 -17.74
CA GLY A 234 -16.20 1.46 -18.62
C GLY A 234 -15.75 1.20 -20.05
N LEU A 235 -16.32 0.16 -20.69
CA LEU A 235 -15.97 -0.27 -22.05
C LEU A 235 -14.45 -0.47 -22.25
N GLY A 236 -13.80 -1.15 -21.32
CA GLY A 236 -12.36 -1.43 -21.33
C GLY A 236 -11.48 -0.23 -21.00
N ARG A 237 -12.06 0.91 -20.64
CA ARG A 237 -11.31 2.15 -20.38
C ARG A 237 -11.32 2.50 -18.89
N ASP A 238 -10.13 2.56 -18.31
CA ASP A 238 -9.90 2.98 -16.92
C ASP A 238 -10.56 4.32 -16.63
N GLN A 239 -11.31 4.38 -15.54
CA GLN A 239 -11.93 5.59 -15.00
C GLN A 239 -11.26 5.98 -13.68
N ARG A 240 -11.00 4.99 -12.81
CA ARG A 240 -10.29 5.18 -11.56
C ARG A 240 -9.68 3.87 -11.09
N VAL A 241 -8.39 3.87 -10.83
CA VAL A 241 -7.61 2.77 -10.29
C VAL A 241 -6.93 3.24 -9.00
N GLU A 242 -7.08 2.47 -7.94
CA GLU A 242 -6.43 2.70 -6.66
C GLU A 242 -5.60 1.48 -6.29
N VAL A 243 -4.33 1.73 -5.99
CA VAL A 243 -3.39 0.72 -5.49
C VAL A 243 -2.87 1.23 -4.15
N VAL A 244 -3.14 0.49 -3.09
CA VAL A 244 -2.77 0.84 -1.72
C VAL A 244 -1.73 -0.15 -1.22
N ARG A 245 -0.54 0.32 -0.89
CA ARG A 245 0.56 -0.50 -0.38
C ARG A 245 0.91 -0.14 1.05
N ARG A 246 1.20 -1.15 1.87
CA ARG A 246 1.60 -1.01 3.26
C ARG A 246 3.01 -0.44 3.40
N GLY A 247 3.23 0.22 4.52
CA GLY A 247 4.51 0.73 4.95
C GLY A 247 4.40 1.33 6.34
N TYR A 248 5.38 2.15 6.65
CA TYR A 248 5.52 2.84 7.92
C TYR A 248 5.93 4.29 7.66
N VAL A 249 5.82 5.14 8.67
CA VAL A 249 6.58 6.39 8.73
C VAL A 249 7.76 6.23 9.68
N ASP A 250 8.75 7.11 9.62
CA ASP A 250 10.00 7.01 10.38
C ASP A 250 9.81 6.91 11.91
N THR A 251 8.72 7.45 12.46
CA THR A 251 8.36 7.28 13.88
C THR A 251 8.00 5.83 14.25
N GLY A 252 7.79 4.96 13.26
CA GLY A 252 7.40 3.56 13.40
C GLY A 252 5.89 3.30 13.25
N HIS A 253 5.08 4.34 13.06
CA HIS A 253 3.63 4.19 12.88
C HIS A 253 3.32 3.54 11.53
N ARG A 254 2.33 2.66 11.50
CA ARG A 254 1.85 2.08 10.23
C ARG A 254 1.15 3.10 9.36
N ALA A 255 1.54 3.09 8.09
CA ALA A 255 0.96 3.93 7.07
C ALA A 255 0.75 3.14 5.78
N VAL A 256 0.01 3.73 4.86
CA VAL A 256 -0.13 3.21 3.50
C VAL A 256 0.17 4.30 2.50
N ILE A 257 0.79 3.92 1.38
CA ILE A 257 0.87 4.77 0.20
C ILE A 257 -0.26 4.40 -0.76
N LEU A 258 -1.09 5.38 -1.07
CA LEU A 258 -2.19 5.30 -2.03
C LEU A 258 -1.73 5.90 -3.35
N ARG A 259 -1.68 5.08 -4.40
CA ARG A 259 -1.56 5.53 -5.78
C ARG A 259 -2.95 5.58 -6.40
N VAL A 260 -3.37 6.75 -6.87
CA VAL A 260 -4.64 6.94 -7.58
C VAL A 260 -4.34 7.32 -9.03
N THR A 261 -4.87 6.55 -9.96
CA THR A 261 -4.90 6.90 -11.38
C THR A 261 -6.36 7.12 -11.77
N HIS A 262 -6.72 8.31 -12.23
CA HIS A 262 -8.12 8.63 -12.59
C HIS A 262 -8.23 9.35 -13.92
N ARG A 263 -9.37 9.19 -14.58
CA ARG A 263 -9.67 9.90 -15.81
C ARG A 263 -10.16 11.32 -15.52
N GLN A 264 -9.46 12.30 -16.08
CA GLN A 264 -9.85 13.70 -16.08
C GLN A 264 -10.13 14.16 -17.50
N TYR A 265 -11.24 14.88 -17.68
CA TYR A 265 -11.65 15.45 -18.95
C TYR A 265 -11.24 16.91 -19.00
N GLU A 266 -10.49 17.28 -20.02
CA GLU A 266 -9.96 18.64 -20.21
C GLU A 266 -10.45 19.19 -21.54
N ALA A 267 -10.83 20.48 -21.54
CA ALA A 267 -11.19 21.19 -22.76
C ALA A 267 -9.92 21.43 -23.57
N VAL A 268 -9.92 20.98 -24.83
CA VAL A 268 -8.81 21.18 -25.76
C VAL A 268 -9.35 21.93 -26.96
N GLN A 269 -8.65 22.99 -27.37
CA GLN A 269 -9.01 23.69 -28.60
C GLN A 269 -8.69 22.78 -29.78
N VAL A 270 -9.73 22.31 -30.47
CA VAL A 270 -9.63 21.38 -31.62
C VAL A 270 -9.66 22.11 -32.96
N GLY A 271 -9.91 23.42 -32.93
CA GLY A 271 -9.85 24.25 -34.13
C GLY A 271 -10.30 25.68 -33.87
N THR A 272 -10.52 26.39 -34.96
CA THR A 272 -11.09 27.73 -34.96
C THR A 272 -12.23 27.80 -35.97
N ARG A 273 -13.20 28.67 -35.70
CA ARG A 273 -14.34 28.91 -36.61
C ARG A 273 -14.54 30.42 -36.78
N GLN A 274 -14.72 30.85 -38.02
CA GLN A 274 -15.14 32.22 -38.34
C GLN A 274 -16.61 32.43 -37.93
N GLY A 275 -16.85 33.47 -37.12
CA GLY A 275 -18.18 33.87 -36.66
C GLY A 275 -18.43 35.37 -36.90
N ARG A 276 -19.66 35.81 -36.60
CA ARG A 276 -20.13 37.20 -36.86
C ARG A 276 -19.29 38.29 -36.18
N TYR A 277 -18.58 37.96 -35.10
CA TYR A 277 -17.76 38.88 -34.31
C TYR A 277 -16.25 38.53 -34.35
N GLY A 278 -15.82 37.72 -35.32
CA GLY A 278 -14.42 37.29 -35.49
C GLY A 278 -14.20 35.79 -35.34
N THR A 279 -12.93 35.39 -35.34
CA THR A 279 -12.50 33.99 -35.17
C THR A 279 -12.67 33.55 -33.72
N VAL A 280 -13.49 32.52 -33.48
CA VAL A 280 -13.67 31.91 -32.17
C VAL A 280 -12.99 30.53 -32.10
N GLY A 281 -12.47 30.17 -30.93
CA GLY A 281 -11.93 28.83 -30.69
C GLY A 281 -13.05 27.78 -30.60
N VAL A 282 -12.86 26.64 -31.27
CA VAL A 282 -13.74 25.46 -31.11
C VAL A 282 -13.06 24.52 -30.13
N PHE A 283 -13.75 24.19 -29.05
CA PHE A 283 -13.24 23.31 -28.00
C PHE A 283 -13.90 21.94 -28.08
N GLY A 284 -13.07 20.90 -28.07
CA GLY A 284 -13.45 19.52 -27.82
C GLY A 284 -13.05 19.11 -26.41
N THR A 285 -13.22 17.83 -26.09
CA THR A 285 -12.82 17.27 -24.79
C THR A 285 -11.85 16.12 -25.00
N GLN A 286 -10.71 16.16 -24.31
CA GLN A 286 -9.76 15.06 -24.26
C GLN A 286 -9.72 14.46 -22.85
N GLY A 287 -9.74 13.13 -22.76
CA GLY A 287 -9.65 12.42 -21.49
C GLY A 287 -8.21 11.96 -21.23
N TYR A 288 -7.62 12.43 -20.14
CA TYR A 288 -6.29 12.03 -19.67
C TYR A 288 -6.41 11.10 -18.46
N LEU A 289 -5.51 10.12 -18.34
CA LEU A 289 -5.29 9.42 -17.07
C LEU A 289 -4.23 10.21 -16.29
N ARG A 290 -4.63 10.77 -15.16
CA ARG A 290 -3.72 11.46 -14.24
C ARG A 290 -3.48 10.60 -13.02
N GLN A 291 -2.24 10.58 -12.57
CA GLN A 291 -1.81 9.78 -11.43
C GLN A 291 -1.28 10.70 -10.32
N TYR A 292 -1.62 10.38 -9.07
CA TYR A 292 -1.05 11.04 -7.90
C TYR A 292 -0.91 10.06 -6.73
N TYR A 293 -0.08 10.43 -5.76
CA TYR A 293 0.20 9.64 -4.57
C TYR A 293 -0.19 10.40 -3.31
N ARG A 294 -0.59 9.67 -2.28
CA ARG A 294 -0.79 10.18 -0.92
C ARG A 294 -0.34 9.14 0.08
N VAL A 295 0.07 9.59 1.26
CA VAL A 295 0.25 8.72 2.42
C VAL A 295 -0.91 8.91 3.39
N ILE A 296 -1.38 7.80 3.93
CA ILE A 296 -2.43 7.77 4.96
C ILE A 296 -1.88 7.03 6.17
N ILE A 297 -1.98 7.64 7.34
CA ILE A 297 -1.63 7.03 8.62
C ILE A 297 -2.76 6.08 9.02
N THR A 298 -2.42 4.81 9.21
CA THR A 298 -3.39 3.75 9.56
C THR A 298 -3.33 3.33 11.02
N GLN A 299 -2.20 3.63 11.68
CA GLN A 299 -2.03 3.54 13.12
C GLN A 299 -1.70 4.94 13.64
N PRO A 300 -2.70 5.72 14.10
CA PRO A 300 -2.46 7.08 14.58
C PRO A 300 -1.66 7.15 15.88
N VAL A 301 -1.79 6.14 16.76
CA VAL A 301 -1.12 6.11 18.07
C VAL A 301 -0.08 4.99 18.11
N LEU A 302 1.14 5.33 18.51
CA LEU A 302 2.20 4.39 18.83
C LEU A 302 2.58 4.53 20.30
N ASP A 303 2.51 3.41 21.01
CA ASP A 303 2.97 3.29 22.39
C ASP A 303 4.45 2.88 22.40
N HIS A 304 5.34 3.84 22.61
CA HIS A 304 6.77 3.58 22.73
C HIS A 304 7.12 2.89 24.05
N ALA A 305 6.30 3.06 25.10
CA ALA A 305 6.50 2.37 26.37
C ALA A 305 6.31 0.86 26.22
N ALA A 306 5.31 0.43 25.45
CA ALA A 306 5.09 -0.96 25.11
C ALA A 306 6.20 -1.56 24.21
N LEU A 307 7.04 -0.72 23.60
CA LEU A 307 8.17 -1.11 22.76
C LEU A 307 9.52 -1.00 23.47
N SER A 308 9.55 -0.77 24.79
CA SER A 308 10.79 -0.54 25.55
C SER A 308 11.85 -1.62 25.31
N GLU A 309 11.47 -2.88 25.26
CA GLU A 309 12.37 -4.02 25.01
C GLU A 309 13.05 -4.00 23.63
N LEU A 310 12.51 -3.24 22.66
CA LEU A 310 13.14 -3.04 21.37
C LEU A 310 14.24 -2.00 21.41
N TYR A 311 14.23 -1.10 22.38
CA TYR A 311 15.27 -0.08 22.48
C TYR A 311 16.55 -0.66 23.09
N PRO A 312 17.74 -0.24 22.64
CA PRO A 312 19.01 -0.64 23.26
C PRO A 312 19.10 -0.41 24.77
N HIS A 313 18.37 0.59 25.30
CA HIS A 313 18.37 1.00 26.69
C HIS A 313 16.96 1.04 27.31
N ASP A 314 16.14 0.03 27.02
CA ASP A 314 14.78 -0.14 27.59
C ASP A 314 13.86 1.08 27.43
N GLY A 315 14.06 1.86 26.37
CA GLY A 315 13.25 3.01 26.00
C GLY A 315 13.65 4.31 26.70
N ARG A 316 14.76 4.32 27.46
CA ARG A 316 15.29 5.54 28.11
C ARG A 316 15.73 6.60 27.10
N GLU A 317 16.05 6.20 25.86
CA GLU A 317 16.43 7.08 24.74
C GLU A 317 15.26 7.93 24.21
N MET A 318 14.02 7.56 24.55
CA MET A 318 12.81 8.19 24.02
C MET A 318 12.02 8.87 25.16
N PRO A 319 12.01 10.22 25.22
CA PRO A 319 11.30 10.95 26.27
C PRO A 319 9.77 10.88 26.12
N LEU A 320 9.27 10.58 24.92
CA LEU A 320 7.84 10.49 24.63
C LEU A 320 7.39 9.02 24.69
N ARG A 321 6.61 8.68 25.71
CA ARG A 321 6.08 7.33 25.98
C ARG A 321 5.01 6.92 24.97
N THR A 322 4.23 7.87 24.47
CA THR A 322 3.32 7.65 23.35
C THR A 322 3.48 8.78 22.35
N VAL A 323 3.29 8.50 21.07
CA VAL A 323 3.16 9.52 20.03
C VAL A 323 1.85 9.28 19.28
N GLU A 324 1.06 10.32 19.11
CA GLU A 324 -0.19 10.34 18.35
C GLU A 324 0.00 11.26 17.13
N ILE A 325 -0.13 10.74 15.91
CA ILE A 325 -0.15 11.53 14.68
C ILE A 325 -1.58 12.03 14.43
N ILE A 326 -1.75 13.34 14.39
CA ILE A 326 -3.03 14.03 14.14
C ILE A 326 -3.28 14.19 12.64
N THR A 327 -2.24 14.52 11.87
CA THR A 327 -2.35 14.64 10.40
C THR A 327 -2.42 13.25 9.75
N LEU A 328 -3.62 12.69 9.61
CA LEU A 328 -3.79 11.32 9.12
C LEU A 328 -3.63 11.13 7.61
N SER A 329 -3.61 12.21 6.82
CA SER A 329 -3.47 12.12 5.36
C SER A 329 -2.63 13.26 4.81
N SER A 330 -1.70 12.92 3.93
CA SER A 330 -0.91 13.91 3.21
C SER A 330 -1.71 14.59 2.08
N PRO A 331 -1.29 15.77 1.63
CA PRO A 331 -1.61 16.29 0.29
C PRO A 331 -1.15 15.34 -0.82
N LYS A 332 -1.44 15.71 -2.09
CA LYS A 332 -0.85 15.02 -3.24
C LYS A 332 0.67 15.19 -3.18
N LEU A 333 1.38 14.07 -3.15
CA LEU A 333 2.82 14.05 -2.97
C LEU A 333 3.56 14.33 -4.28
N ASP A 334 4.72 14.96 -4.14
CA ASP A 334 5.75 14.93 -5.18
C ASP A 334 6.26 13.49 -5.31
N LEU A 335 6.59 13.09 -6.53
CA LEU A 335 7.24 11.80 -6.74
C LEU A 335 8.67 11.85 -6.20
N PRO A 336 9.19 10.76 -5.59
CA PRO A 336 10.57 10.73 -5.10
C PRO A 336 11.58 10.93 -6.24
N VAL A 337 11.16 10.70 -7.48
CA VAL A 337 11.90 10.99 -8.70
C VAL A 337 10.93 11.59 -9.72
N ASP A 338 11.31 12.71 -10.35
CA ASP A 338 10.55 13.36 -11.42
C ASP A 338 10.71 12.57 -12.74
N PRO A 339 9.63 11.90 -13.24
CA PRO A 339 9.72 11.08 -14.45
C PRO A 339 10.09 11.90 -15.69
N GLY A 340 9.66 13.17 -15.78
CA GLY A 340 9.97 14.05 -16.89
C GLY A 340 11.44 14.44 -16.92
N ARG A 341 12.02 14.75 -15.76
CA ARG A 341 13.48 15.01 -15.65
C ARG A 341 14.30 13.77 -15.97
N VAL A 342 13.85 12.59 -15.53
CA VAL A 342 14.54 11.33 -15.85
C VAL A 342 14.46 11.02 -17.34
N ALA A 343 13.28 11.19 -17.94
CA ALA A 343 13.09 11.00 -19.38
C ALA A 343 14.00 11.93 -20.18
N ALA A 344 13.99 13.24 -19.89
CA ALA A 344 14.84 14.22 -20.58
C ALA A 344 16.34 13.89 -20.47
N ARG A 345 16.80 13.44 -19.29
CA ARG A 345 18.20 13.00 -19.12
C ARG A 345 18.53 11.77 -19.95
N LEU A 346 17.65 10.78 -19.98
CA LEU A 346 17.84 9.55 -20.76
C LEU A 346 17.77 9.82 -22.27
N GLU A 347 16.86 10.70 -22.71
CA GLU A 347 16.77 11.16 -24.10
C GLU A 347 18.05 11.87 -24.54
N HIS A 348 18.61 12.72 -23.69
CA HIS A 348 19.90 13.35 -23.97
C HIS A 348 21.06 12.34 -24.04
N GLN A 349 21.07 11.31 -23.18
CA GLN A 349 22.17 10.34 -23.10
C GLN A 349 22.09 9.22 -24.15
N LEU A 350 20.89 8.77 -24.50
CA LEU A 350 20.63 7.57 -25.29
C LEU A 350 19.74 7.84 -26.52
N GLY A 351 19.38 9.10 -26.76
CA GLY A 351 18.55 9.50 -27.90
C GLY A 351 19.16 9.01 -29.22
N GLY A 352 18.34 8.35 -30.05
CA GLY A 352 18.78 7.75 -31.30
C GLY A 352 19.45 6.38 -31.19
N LEU A 353 19.88 5.96 -29.98
CA LEU A 353 20.42 4.62 -29.72
C LEU A 353 19.35 3.63 -29.26
N VAL A 354 18.34 4.12 -28.55
CA VAL A 354 17.21 3.32 -28.08
C VAL A 354 15.88 3.93 -28.50
N SER A 355 14.85 3.10 -28.52
CA SER A 355 13.49 3.56 -28.79
C SER A 355 12.95 4.42 -27.64
N SER A 356 12.04 5.35 -27.92
CA SER A 356 11.32 6.11 -26.87
C SER A 356 10.58 5.20 -25.89
N ARG A 357 10.15 4.01 -26.35
CA ARG A 357 9.54 2.97 -25.50
C ARG A 357 10.53 2.50 -24.44
N GLU A 358 11.75 2.14 -24.84
CA GLU A 358 12.77 1.67 -23.90
C GLU A 358 13.15 2.75 -22.88
N ILE A 359 13.18 4.02 -23.30
CA ILE A 359 13.35 5.15 -22.38
C ILE A 359 12.23 5.17 -21.34
N GLN A 360 10.97 5.05 -21.76
CA GLN A 360 9.83 5.02 -20.84
C GLN A 360 9.87 3.83 -19.88
N GLU A 361 10.26 2.65 -20.34
CA GLU A 361 10.43 1.46 -19.49
C GLU A 361 11.51 1.70 -18.42
N ARG A 362 12.63 2.33 -18.77
CA ARG A 362 13.70 2.71 -17.83
C ARG A 362 13.24 3.79 -16.84
N VAL A 363 12.45 4.77 -17.28
CA VAL A 363 11.85 5.79 -16.39
C VAL A 363 10.92 5.13 -15.38
N GLN A 364 10.03 4.25 -15.85
CA GLN A 364 9.08 3.54 -15.00
C GLN A 364 9.79 2.66 -13.96
N SER A 365 10.80 1.89 -14.38
CA SER A 365 11.62 1.08 -13.48
C SER A 365 12.32 1.91 -12.41
N ARG A 366 12.88 3.08 -12.76
CA ARG A 366 13.48 4.00 -11.78
C ARG A 366 12.46 4.56 -10.80
N LEU A 367 11.27 4.92 -11.27
CA LEU A 367 10.20 5.42 -10.41
C LEU A 367 9.73 4.33 -9.43
N GLU A 368 9.55 3.10 -9.90
CA GLU A 368 9.19 1.95 -9.06
C GLU A 368 10.25 1.66 -8.00
N ALA A 369 11.53 1.65 -8.38
CA ALA A 369 12.63 1.47 -7.43
C ALA A 369 12.64 2.55 -6.34
N ALA A 370 12.43 3.81 -6.73
CA ALA A 370 12.36 4.93 -5.79
C ALA A 370 11.13 4.85 -4.86
N LEU A 371 9.98 4.42 -5.35
CA LEU A 371 8.77 4.22 -4.54
C LEU A 371 8.86 3.01 -3.60
N ASN A 372 9.77 2.07 -3.88
CA ASN A 372 10.07 0.92 -3.03
C ASN A 372 11.22 1.18 -2.04
N SER A 373 11.78 2.39 -2.01
CA SER A 373 12.81 2.84 -1.08
C SER A 373 12.26 3.92 -0.13
N PRO A 374 12.89 4.16 1.04
CA PRO A 374 12.47 5.25 1.93
C PRO A 374 12.59 6.63 1.25
N PHE A 375 11.59 7.50 1.45
CA PHE A 375 11.61 8.86 0.91
C PHE A 375 10.87 9.86 1.80
N TRP A 376 11.36 11.10 1.84
CA TRP A 376 10.75 12.19 2.61
C TRP A 376 9.46 12.68 1.96
N LEU A 377 8.43 12.90 2.78
CA LEU A 377 7.12 13.35 2.30
C LEU A 377 7.16 14.82 1.93
N ARG A 378 6.97 15.08 0.64
CA ARG A 378 6.97 16.42 0.04
C ARG A 378 5.75 16.62 -0.85
N ALA A 379 5.31 17.87 -0.96
CA ALA A 379 4.26 18.29 -1.86
C ALA A 379 4.56 19.70 -2.35
N ALA A 380 4.39 19.93 -3.65
CA ALA A 380 4.67 21.22 -4.29
C ALA A 380 6.09 21.72 -3.98
N GLU A 381 7.06 20.80 -4.02
CA GLU A 381 8.48 21.01 -3.75
C GLU A 381 8.79 21.46 -2.31
N GLN A 382 7.86 21.29 -1.37
CA GLN A 382 8.04 21.65 0.04
C GLN A 382 7.85 20.43 0.95
N ASP A 383 8.51 20.43 2.11
CA ASP A 383 8.32 19.38 3.10
C ASP A 383 6.92 19.47 3.70
N VAL A 384 6.25 18.32 3.86
CA VAL A 384 4.90 18.25 4.44
C VAL A 384 5.02 18.02 5.94
N PRO A 385 4.65 18.99 6.80
CA PRO A 385 4.64 18.79 8.24
C PRO A 385 3.46 17.89 8.64
N PHE A 386 3.70 17.02 9.63
CA PHE A 386 2.67 16.22 10.29
C PHE A 386 2.56 16.66 11.74
N ASP A 387 1.37 17.06 12.14
CA ASP A 387 1.08 17.44 13.51
C ASP A 387 0.97 16.18 14.37
N MET A 388 1.63 16.22 15.52
CA MET A 388 1.75 15.12 16.45
C MET A 388 1.57 15.61 17.89
N VAL A 389 1.13 14.69 18.76
CA VAL A 389 1.11 14.90 20.21
C VAL A 389 1.84 13.74 20.88
N GLY A 390 2.90 14.06 21.60
CA GLY A 390 3.62 13.11 22.44
C GLY A 390 3.08 13.14 23.88
N THR A 391 3.15 12.02 24.58
CA THR A 391 2.98 11.98 26.05
C THR A 391 4.33 11.71 26.67
N ASP A 392 4.81 12.57 27.57
CA ASP A 392 6.13 12.40 28.21
C ASP A 392 6.11 11.45 29.42
N TRP A 393 7.25 11.32 30.11
CA TRP A 393 7.41 10.48 31.31
C TRP A 393 6.51 10.85 32.50
N LEU A 394 6.01 12.09 32.57
CA LEU A 394 5.05 12.52 33.61
C LEU A 394 3.59 12.47 33.12
N GLY A 395 3.33 11.97 31.91
CA GLY A 395 1.99 11.95 31.34
C GLY A 395 1.55 13.27 30.71
N ARG A 396 2.46 14.25 30.53
CA ARG A 396 2.13 15.53 29.90
C ARG A 396 2.04 15.39 28.40
N ARG A 397 1.01 16.01 27.81
CA ARG A 397 0.83 16.08 26.36
C ARG A 397 1.65 17.23 25.80
N VAL A 398 2.48 16.93 24.80
CA VAL A 398 3.42 17.86 24.15
C VAL A 398 3.10 17.87 22.65
N ALA A 399 2.65 19.01 22.13
CA ALA A 399 2.34 19.15 20.72
C ALA A 399 3.60 19.53 19.91
N PHE A 400 3.82 18.90 18.77
CA PHE A 400 4.92 19.24 17.88
C PHE A 400 4.57 18.85 16.44
N SER A 401 5.29 19.44 15.49
CA SER A 401 5.09 19.13 14.07
C SER A 401 6.44 19.01 13.39
N ARG A 402 6.57 18.03 12.50
CA ARG A 402 7.76 17.90 11.63
C ARG A 402 7.44 17.11 10.36
N PRO A 403 8.25 17.24 9.31
CA PRO A 403 8.20 16.33 8.18
C PRO A 403 8.44 14.88 8.60
N LEU A 404 7.78 13.96 7.90
CA LEU A 404 7.96 12.51 8.06
C LEU A 404 8.55 11.90 6.79
N MET A 405 9.27 10.80 6.95
CA MET A 405 9.75 9.94 5.89
C MET A 405 8.83 8.71 5.80
N PHE A 406 8.37 8.37 4.60
CA PHE A 406 7.65 7.12 4.37
C PHE A 406 8.62 6.00 4.06
N VAL A 407 8.38 4.83 4.65
CA VAL A 407 9.17 3.61 4.51
C VAL A 407 8.26 2.51 3.97
N PRO A 408 8.40 2.09 2.70
CA PRO A 408 7.65 0.97 2.14
C PRO A 408 7.87 -0.33 2.94
N GLU A 409 6.85 -1.20 3.06
CA GLU A 409 6.95 -2.46 3.82
C GLU A 409 8.11 -3.36 3.35
N SER A 410 8.41 -3.36 2.04
CA SER A 410 9.55 -4.09 1.47
C SER A 410 10.91 -3.57 1.94
N ALA A 411 11.04 -2.26 2.17
CA ALA A 411 12.25 -1.63 2.69
C ALA A 411 12.33 -1.72 4.22
N ALA A 412 11.20 -1.96 4.90
CA ALA A 412 11.11 -1.91 6.35
C ALA A 412 11.88 -3.02 7.08
N LYS A 413 12.35 -4.04 6.36
CA LYS A 413 13.20 -5.12 6.88
C LYS A 413 14.69 -4.73 6.92
N ASP A 414 15.11 -3.76 6.11
CA ASP A 414 16.47 -3.22 6.10
C ASP A 414 16.56 -1.99 6.99
N GLY A 415 16.60 -2.20 8.31
CA GLY A 415 16.70 -1.13 9.29
C GLY A 415 17.93 -0.26 9.08
N THR A 416 19.06 -0.85 8.67
CA THR A 416 20.29 -0.13 8.35
C THR A 416 20.10 0.84 7.18
N GLY A 417 19.47 0.41 6.09
CA GLY A 417 19.14 1.25 4.95
C GLY A 417 18.16 2.37 5.31
N VAL A 418 17.17 2.07 6.16
CA VAL A 418 16.20 3.07 6.65
C VAL A 418 16.89 4.16 7.49
N ILE A 419 17.75 3.78 8.43
CA ILE A 419 18.52 4.72 9.26
C ILE A 419 19.41 5.60 8.38
N ALA A 420 20.10 5.02 7.40
CA ALA A 420 20.94 5.76 6.46
C ALA A 420 20.11 6.77 5.63
N ALA A 421 18.96 6.35 5.10
CA ALA A 421 18.07 7.22 4.32
C ALA A 421 17.50 8.38 5.17
N PHE A 422 17.14 8.10 6.43
CA PHE A 422 16.71 9.14 7.37
C PHE A 422 17.83 10.14 7.63
N GLY A 423 19.06 9.67 7.87
CA GLY A 423 20.24 10.51 8.11
C GLY A 423 20.66 11.40 6.94
N GLN A 424 20.34 11.01 5.69
CA GLN A 424 20.56 11.84 4.49
C GLN A 424 19.62 13.05 4.41
N GLY A 425 18.54 13.07 5.20
CA GLY A 425 17.64 14.22 5.28
C GLY A 425 18.29 15.41 5.99
N PRO A 426 17.99 16.66 5.57
CA PRO A 426 18.44 17.85 6.28
C PRO A 426 17.94 17.84 7.73
N GLU A 427 18.68 18.48 8.63
CA GLU A 427 18.35 18.53 10.06
C GLU A 427 16.94 19.07 10.32
N SER A 428 16.46 20.01 9.50
CA SER A 428 15.11 20.57 9.58
C SER A 428 13.98 19.53 9.48
N ARG A 429 14.22 18.37 8.87
CA ARG A 429 13.25 17.27 8.80
C ARG A 429 13.31 16.34 10.00
N ARG A 430 14.45 16.33 10.69
CA ARG A 430 14.72 15.48 11.85
C ARG A 430 14.52 16.23 13.18
N ARG A 431 14.22 17.52 13.13
CA ARG A 431 13.97 18.38 14.31
C ARG A 431 12.54 18.87 14.31
N ALA A 432 11.88 18.77 15.47
CA ALA A 432 10.54 19.32 15.69
C ALA A 432 10.61 20.50 16.66
N ALA A 433 9.87 21.57 16.36
CA ALA A 433 9.74 22.71 17.26
C ALA A 433 8.69 22.40 18.35
N LEU A 434 9.03 22.74 19.60
CA LEU A 434 8.18 22.57 20.78
C LEU A 434 7.83 23.91 21.45
N SER A 435 8.43 25.02 21.01
CA SER A 435 8.07 26.39 21.43
C SER A 435 8.10 26.61 22.95
N GLY A 436 9.05 25.99 23.64
CA GLY A 436 9.25 26.15 25.08
C GLY A 436 8.30 25.34 25.96
N GLN A 437 7.56 24.38 25.39
CA GLN A 437 6.72 23.47 26.19
C GLN A 437 7.57 22.71 27.22
N LEU A 438 7.02 22.54 28.42
CA LEU A 438 7.68 21.79 29.48
C LEU A 438 7.61 20.28 29.17
N VAL A 439 8.77 19.61 29.09
CA VAL A 439 8.87 18.17 28.78
C VAL A 439 9.72 17.47 29.82
N ALA A 440 9.26 16.33 30.34
CA ALA A 440 10.08 15.38 31.07
C ALA A 440 10.97 14.58 30.12
N LEU A 441 12.26 14.87 30.14
CA LEU A 441 13.23 14.26 29.22
C LEU A 441 13.73 12.89 29.69
N ALA A 442 13.50 12.54 30.95
CA ALA A 442 13.96 11.30 31.56
C ALA A 442 12.94 10.71 32.54
N ASP A 443 13.06 9.40 32.78
CA ASP A 443 12.23 8.66 33.73
C ASP A 443 12.37 9.23 35.15
N ARG A 444 11.24 9.26 35.85
CA ARG A 444 11.07 9.81 37.20
C ARG A 444 11.26 8.79 38.33
N THR A 445 11.28 7.49 38.01
CA THR A 445 11.07 6.42 39.00
C THR A 445 12.01 6.52 40.21
N GLU A 446 13.20 7.08 40.03
CA GLU A 446 14.22 7.24 41.08
C GLU A 446 14.71 8.71 41.21
N ALA A 447 13.97 9.67 40.65
CA ALA A 447 14.37 11.07 40.65
C ALA A 447 14.18 11.74 42.04
N PRO A 448 15.07 12.66 42.45
CA PRO A 448 15.03 13.28 43.78
C PRO A 448 13.87 14.27 43.98
N ALA A 449 13.26 14.78 42.90
CA ALA A 449 12.11 15.68 42.95
C ALA A 449 11.16 15.47 41.75
N PRO A 450 9.85 15.79 41.89
CA PRO A 450 8.83 15.50 40.88
C PRO A 450 9.09 16.09 39.49
N GLU A 451 9.77 17.25 39.42
CA GLU A 451 10.07 17.97 38.19
C GLU A 451 11.57 17.93 37.84
N ALA A 452 12.37 17.08 38.50
CA ALA A 452 13.83 17.06 38.34
C ALA A 452 14.28 16.69 36.91
N THR A 453 13.43 16.03 36.13
CA THR A 453 13.70 15.63 34.74
C THR A 453 13.01 16.53 33.71
N SER A 454 12.39 17.63 34.15
CA SER A 454 11.59 18.53 33.33
C SER A 454 12.35 19.79 32.94
N SER A 455 12.29 20.14 31.66
CA SER A 455 12.82 21.42 31.17
C SER A 455 11.89 22.04 30.11
N PRO A 456 11.83 23.38 29.97
CA PRO A 456 11.24 24.02 28.80
C PRO A 456 12.06 23.66 27.55
N VAL A 457 11.42 23.06 26.55
CA VAL A 457 12.08 22.57 25.33
C VAL A 457 11.67 23.40 24.12
N GLU A 458 12.65 24.01 23.46
CA GLU A 458 12.46 24.74 22.19
C GLU A 458 12.32 23.80 21.01
N SER A 459 13.12 22.73 20.97
CA SER A 459 13.04 21.71 19.92
C SER A 459 13.58 20.36 20.36
N LEU A 460 13.06 19.30 19.74
CA LEU A 460 13.56 17.93 19.85
C LEU A 460 14.09 17.47 18.51
N ALA A 461 15.33 16.96 18.49
CA ALA A 461 15.89 16.27 17.33
C ALA A 461 15.75 14.77 17.50
N PHE A 462 15.42 14.09 16.41
CA PHE A 462 15.17 12.64 16.36
C PHE A 462 16.26 11.93 15.57
N ALA A 463 16.55 10.70 15.99
CA ALA A 463 17.33 9.73 15.26
C ALA A 463 16.59 8.39 15.23
N LEU A 464 17.03 7.50 14.35
CA LEU A 464 16.57 6.13 14.28
C LEU A 464 17.73 5.22 14.69
N ASP A 465 17.43 4.20 15.49
CA ASP A 465 18.38 3.15 15.87
C ASP A 465 17.83 1.78 15.48
N LEU A 466 18.73 0.80 15.39
CA LEU A 466 18.34 -0.60 15.30
C LEU A 466 17.79 -1.07 16.66
N PRO A 467 16.87 -2.05 16.66
CA PRO A 467 16.44 -2.67 17.89
C PRO A 467 17.63 -3.29 18.67
N GLY A 468 17.50 -3.36 19.99
CA GLY A 468 18.49 -3.95 20.89
C GLY A 468 18.88 -5.37 20.49
N ALA A 469 20.14 -5.74 20.71
CA ALA A 469 20.64 -7.06 20.36
C ALA A 469 19.87 -8.17 21.11
N GLY A 470 19.25 -9.08 20.35
CA GLY A 470 18.44 -10.17 20.92
C GLY A 470 16.98 -9.81 21.21
N ALA A 471 16.56 -8.55 20.99
CA ALA A 471 15.17 -8.16 21.11
C ALA A 471 14.30 -8.91 20.08
N GLN A 472 13.22 -9.53 20.54
CA GLN A 472 12.23 -10.12 19.65
C GLN A 472 11.37 -9.01 19.05
N VAL A 473 11.72 -8.56 17.85
CA VAL A 473 10.88 -7.62 17.09
C VAL A 473 9.56 -8.33 16.77
N PRO A 474 8.41 -7.84 17.27
CA PRO A 474 7.13 -8.38 16.85
C PRO A 474 7.04 -8.25 15.33
N GLY A 475 6.53 -9.26 14.62
CA GLY A 475 6.48 -9.25 13.14
C GLY A 475 5.67 -8.10 12.52
N TYR A 476 5.08 -7.27 13.36
CA TYR A 476 4.23 -6.15 13.02
C TYR A 476 4.87 -4.78 13.33
N ALA A 477 6.06 -4.80 13.94
CA ALA A 477 6.89 -3.64 14.27
C ALA A 477 8.02 -3.49 13.24
N PRO A 478 8.42 -2.27 12.90
CA PRO A 478 9.52 -2.04 11.97
C PRO A 478 10.88 -2.45 12.55
N SER A 479 11.88 -2.66 11.69
CA SER A 479 13.26 -3.01 12.08
C SER A 479 14.10 -1.83 12.59
N TRP A 480 13.45 -0.78 13.10
CA TRP A 480 14.08 0.38 13.72
C TRP A 480 13.17 0.93 14.82
N VAL A 481 13.78 1.71 15.72
CA VAL A 481 13.07 2.49 16.74
C VAL A 481 13.40 3.97 16.58
N SER A 482 12.45 4.85 16.88
CA SER A 482 12.68 6.30 16.90
C SER A 482 13.08 6.74 18.30
N ARG A 483 14.14 7.54 18.41
CA ARG A 483 14.64 8.08 19.68
C ARG A 483 14.97 9.56 19.58
N MET A 484 15.16 10.19 20.74
CA MET A 484 15.74 11.52 20.79
C MET A 484 17.25 11.45 20.50
N SER A 485 17.74 12.31 19.61
CA SER A 485 19.18 12.53 19.44
C SER A 485 19.69 13.67 20.30
N SER A 486 18.91 14.74 20.41
CA SER A 486 19.21 15.91 21.24
C SER A 486 17.95 16.73 21.51
N ALA A 487 18.00 17.60 22.51
CA ALA A 487 16.96 18.56 22.84
C ALA A 487 17.57 19.96 23.00
N SER A 488 16.90 20.98 22.49
CA SER A 488 17.24 22.38 22.77
C SER A 488 16.39 22.84 23.95
N VAL A 489 17.01 23.09 25.10
CA VAL A 489 16.32 23.31 26.37
C VAL A 489 16.72 24.65 27.00
N ARG A 490 15.79 25.28 27.72
CA ARG A 490 16.14 26.42 28.61
C ARG A 490 16.44 25.89 30.00
N LEU A 491 17.54 26.35 30.59
CA LEU A 491 18.01 25.88 31.89
C LEU A 491 17.91 27.04 32.89
N GLU A 492 16.85 27.07 33.69
CA GLU A 492 16.59 28.13 34.69
C GLU A 492 17.79 28.49 35.61
N PRO A 493 18.62 27.53 36.07
CA PRO A 493 19.79 27.85 36.89
C PRO A 493 20.91 28.57 36.11
N LEU A 494 21.07 28.27 34.82
CA LEU A 494 22.08 28.89 33.94
C LEU A 494 21.64 30.27 33.46
N ASP A 495 20.36 30.45 33.18
CA ASP A 495 19.78 31.74 32.75
C ASP A 495 19.98 32.84 33.80
N ARG A 496 19.96 32.48 35.10
CA ARG A 496 20.20 33.41 36.23
C ARG A 496 21.67 33.84 36.38
N LEU A 497 22.62 33.02 35.92
CA LEU A 497 24.07 33.28 36.00
C LEU A 497 24.61 33.96 34.74
N ALA A 498 24.05 33.67 33.56
CA ALA A 498 24.53 34.15 32.27
C ALA A 498 23.79 35.39 31.74
N GLY A 499 22.70 35.83 32.39
CA GLY A 499 21.98 37.06 32.03
C GLY A 499 21.14 36.98 30.75
N GLY A 500 20.88 35.78 30.24
CA GLY A 500 20.06 35.57 29.05
C GLY A 500 19.42 34.18 29.02
N GLY A 501 18.13 34.13 28.64
CA GLY A 501 17.34 32.90 28.45
C GLY A 501 17.71 32.13 27.19
N GLN A 502 18.99 31.79 27.05
CA GLN A 502 19.53 31.15 25.86
C GLN A 502 19.24 29.65 25.91
N ALA A 503 18.70 29.09 24.83
CA ALA A 503 18.49 27.66 24.73
C ALA A 503 19.83 26.93 24.52
N HIS A 504 20.01 25.82 25.24
CA HIS A 504 21.20 24.99 25.19
C HIS A 504 20.86 23.62 24.59
N GLU A 505 21.72 23.12 23.72
CA GLU A 505 21.55 21.77 23.18
C GLU A 505 22.06 20.74 24.21
N VAL A 506 21.21 19.79 24.56
CA VAL A 506 21.52 18.69 25.48
C VAL A 506 21.33 17.33 24.83
N VAL A 507 22.09 16.35 25.31
CA VAL A 507 21.98 14.94 24.95
C VAL A 507 21.87 14.10 26.22
N LEU A 508 21.21 12.95 26.14
CA LEU A 508 21.15 12.01 27.25
C LEU A 508 22.55 11.47 27.58
N THR A 509 22.85 11.27 28.86
CA THR A 509 24.14 10.73 29.31
C THR A 509 24.20 9.22 29.12
N ALA A 510 25.40 8.67 28.90
CA ALA A 510 25.59 7.23 28.79
C ALA A 510 25.20 6.51 30.09
N ASP A 511 25.49 7.11 31.25
CA ASP A 511 25.13 6.54 32.56
C ASP A 511 23.61 6.44 32.74
N TYR A 512 22.85 7.47 32.34
CA TYR A 512 21.39 7.41 32.38
C TYR A 512 20.83 6.39 31.38
N LEU A 513 21.38 6.31 30.17
CA LEU A 513 20.99 5.29 29.22
C LEU A 513 21.29 3.88 29.74
N ALA A 514 22.43 3.64 30.38
CA ALA A 514 22.76 2.32 30.90
C ALA A 514 21.99 1.96 32.19
N HIS A 515 21.80 2.91 33.09
CA HIS A 515 21.42 2.64 34.49
C HIS A 515 20.24 3.45 35.01
N GLY A 516 19.64 4.33 34.20
CA GLY A 516 18.58 5.23 34.64
C GLY A 516 19.06 6.23 35.70
N LEU A 517 18.24 6.44 36.72
CA LEU A 517 18.53 7.34 37.84
C LEU A 517 18.91 6.59 39.13
N ASP A 518 19.34 5.32 39.01
CA ASP A 518 19.73 4.49 40.15
C ASP A 518 20.87 5.17 40.92
N PRO A 519 20.66 5.61 42.18
CA PRO A 519 21.68 6.32 42.94
C PRO A 519 22.98 5.51 43.15
N GLY A 520 22.91 4.18 43.08
CA GLY A 520 24.06 3.29 43.20
C GLY A 520 24.92 3.18 41.93
N GLN A 521 24.35 3.43 40.75
CA GLN A 521 25.01 3.27 39.45
C GLN A 521 25.15 4.60 38.67
N ASN A 522 24.27 5.57 38.95
CA ASN A 522 24.32 6.96 38.49
C ASN A 522 24.36 7.90 39.71
N PRO A 523 25.52 7.99 40.40
CA PRO A 523 25.63 8.76 41.65
C PRO A 523 25.46 10.27 41.47
N THR A 524 25.60 10.77 40.24
CA THR A 524 25.36 12.19 39.93
C THR A 524 23.88 12.53 39.84
N GLY A 525 23.01 11.53 39.65
CA GLY A 525 21.58 11.72 39.34
C GLY A 525 21.34 12.48 38.02
N GLY A 526 22.38 12.66 37.20
CA GLY A 526 22.31 13.40 35.94
C GLY A 526 21.78 12.54 34.80
N PHE A 527 20.82 13.07 34.04
CA PHE A 527 20.26 12.38 32.87
C PHE A 527 20.67 13.00 31.53
N ALA A 528 21.09 14.27 31.53
CA ALA A 528 21.47 14.98 30.31
C ALA A 528 22.72 15.86 30.53
N ARG A 529 23.46 16.08 29.45
CA ARG A 529 24.65 16.96 29.41
C ARG A 529 24.60 17.89 28.21
N LEU A 530 25.32 19.00 28.27
CA LEU A 530 25.49 19.91 27.13
C LEU A 530 26.18 19.19 25.95
N ALA A 531 25.64 19.35 24.75
CA ALA A 531 26.25 18.83 23.54
C ALA A 531 27.63 19.48 23.32
N GLY A 532 28.67 18.66 23.14
CA GLY A 532 30.05 19.14 22.95
C GLY A 532 30.89 19.31 24.22
N ALA A 533 30.32 19.19 25.42
CA ALA A 533 31.10 19.06 26.65
C ALA A 533 31.73 17.66 26.73
N ALA A 534 33.05 17.58 26.95
CA ALA A 534 33.76 16.31 27.17
C ALA A 534 33.22 15.64 28.45
N ALA A 535 33.02 14.32 28.39
CA ALA A 535 32.71 13.53 29.58
C ALA A 535 33.86 13.69 30.58
N SER A 536 33.55 14.18 31.78
CA SER A 536 34.52 14.33 32.88
C SER A 536 34.68 13.01 33.62
#